data_AF-A2DT68-F1
#
_entry.id   AF-A2DT68-F1
#
_cell.length_a   1.000
_cell.length_b   1.000
_cell.length_c   1.000
_cell.angle_alpha   90.00
_cell.angle_beta   90.00
_cell.angle_gamma   90.00
#
_symmetry.space_group_name_H-M   'P 1'
#
loop_
_entity.id
_entity.type
_entity.pdbx_description
1 polymer ?
#
loop_
_entity_poly.entity_id
_entity_poly.type
_entity_poly.pdbx_seq_one_letter_code
_entity_poly.pdbx_strand_id
1 'polypeptide(L)'
;MHKIDDKSFLNSDINNFLYCGNEVVEGNFLLNAKSINNITVYKLYPQKTIGGVKFERTKNCPNLPVITNGLTILHISLIVVSCATVICALSIFIYKYHKAHKSQKRIEDKMLIQRLVTEDFG
;
A
#
# COMPACT_ATOMS: atom_id res chain seq x y z
N MET A 1 20.33 13.30 -18.34
CA MET A 1 21.01 14.32 -17.53
C MET A 1 20.52 15.68 -18.00
N HIS A 2 19.71 16.34 -17.18
CA HIS A 2 19.16 17.67 -17.50
C HIS A 2 20.06 18.74 -16.89
N LYS A 3 20.60 19.61 -17.73
CA LYS A 3 21.41 20.76 -17.32
C LYS A 3 20.66 22.03 -17.67
N ILE A 4 20.56 22.94 -16.71
CA ILE A 4 20.03 24.29 -16.91
C ILE A 4 21.22 25.22 -17.10
N ASP A 5 21.11 26.17 -18.02
CA ASP A 5 22.18 27.13 -18.27
C ASP A 5 22.40 28.02 -17.04
N ASP A 6 23.67 28.30 -16.71
CA ASP A 6 24.05 29.03 -15.49
C ASP A 6 23.56 30.50 -15.50
N LYS A 7 23.15 31.03 -16.66
CA LYS A 7 22.59 32.38 -16.82
C LYS A 7 21.07 32.41 -16.89
N SER A 8 20.39 31.27 -16.75
CA SER A 8 18.93 31.18 -16.89
C SER A 8 18.17 32.10 -15.94
N PHE A 9 18.73 32.39 -14.77
CA PHE A 9 18.13 33.26 -13.76
C PHE A 9 18.97 34.52 -13.49
N LEU A 10 19.90 34.87 -14.38
CA LEU A 10 20.72 36.07 -14.22
C LEU A 10 19.82 37.30 -14.11
N ASN A 11 20.10 38.16 -13.13
CA ASN A 11 19.34 39.38 -12.84
C ASN A 11 17.85 39.16 -12.48
N SER A 12 17.44 37.93 -12.17
CA SER A 12 16.07 37.62 -11.77
C SER A 12 15.89 37.67 -10.25
N ASP A 13 14.78 38.25 -9.80
CA ASP A 13 14.33 38.25 -8.41
C ASP A 13 13.35 37.09 -8.19
N ILE A 14 13.79 36.03 -7.50
CA ILE A 14 13.04 34.78 -7.33
C ILE A 14 12.41 34.76 -5.94
N ASN A 15 11.09 34.95 -5.87
CA ASN A 15 10.36 34.84 -4.61
C ASN A 15 10.20 33.38 -4.14
N ASN A 16 9.75 32.50 -5.04
CA ASN A 16 9.56 31.08 -4.75
C ASN A 16 10.10 30.24 -5.90
N PHE A 17 10.93 29.27 -5.58
CA PHE A 17 11.40 28.23 -6.49
C PHE A 17 10.92 26.88 -5.96
N LEU A 18 10.28 26.09 -6.82
CA LEU A 18 9.84 24.73 -6.49
C LEU A 18 10.34 23.76 -7.57
N TYR A 19 11.21 22.83 -7.18
CA TYR A 19 11.60 21.72 -8.04
C TYR A 19 10.94 20.42 -7.59
N CYS A 20 10.21 19.81 -8.53
CA CYS A 20 9.36 18.66 -8.27
C CYS A 20 9.91 17.34 -8.83
N GLY A 21 11.07 17.36 -9.47
CA GLY A 21 11.70 16.17 -10.04
C GLY A 21 12.48 15.33 -9.01
N ASN A 22 12.71 14.07 -9.35
CA ASN A 22 13.60 13.14 -8.66
C ASN A 22 14.99 13.03 -9.33
N GLU A 23 15.16 13.62 -10.51
CA GLU A 23 16.44 13.64 -11.23
C GLU A 23 17.32 14.80 -10.78
N VAL A 24 18.64 14.58 -10.80
CA VAL A 24 19.65 15.62 -10.56
C VAL A 24 19.61 16.64 -11.68
N VAL A 25 19.52 17.93 -11.32
CA VAL A 25 19.71 19.03 -12.26
C VAL A 25 21.11 19.59 -12.06
N GLU A 26 21.93 19.48 -13.08
CA GLU A 26 23.31 19.97 -13.03
C GLU A 26 23.39 21.47 -13.32
N GLY A 27 24.41 22.11 -12.75
CA GLY A 27 24.71 23.53 -12.95
C GLY A 27 24.47 24.39 -11.71
N ASN A 28 24.88 25.64 -11.83
CA ASN A 28 24.85 26.69 -10.80
C ASN A 28 23.86 27.79 -11.18
N PHE A 29 22.78 27.42 -11.85
CA PHE A 29 21.80 28.34 -12.43
C PHE A 29 21.07 29.24 -11.43
N LEU A 30 21.02 28.88 -10.14
CA LEU A 30 20.42 29.72 -9.09
C LEU A 30 21.44 30.60 -8.36
N LEU A 31 22.73 30.30 -8.42
CA LEU A 31 23.78 31.12 -7.75
C LEU A 31 23.84 32.55 -8.29
N ASN A 32 23.52 32.74 -9.56
CA ASN A 32 23.61 34.04 -10.25
C ASN A 32 22.30 34.84 -10.22
N ALA A 33 21.28 34.38 -9.50
CA ALA A 33 20.05 35.13 -9.32
C ALA A 33 20.29 36.39 -8.48
N LYS A 34 19.54 37.45 -8.76
CA LYS A 34 19.68 38.73 -8.06
C LYS A 34 19.19 38.65 -6.62
N SER A 35 18.09 37.93 -6.39
CA SER A 35 17.60 37.58 -5.07
C SER A 35 16.87 36.24 -5.10
N ILE A 36 16.97 35.47 -4.01
CA ILE A 36 16.19 34.25 -3.83
C ILE A 36 15.68 34.18 -2.39
N ASN A 37 14.36 34.13 -2.22
CA ASN A 37 13.74 34.09 -0.91
C ASN A 37 13.44 32.66 -0.45
N ASN A 38 12.69 31.89 -1.24
CA ASN A 38 12.26 30.55 -0.86
C ASN A 38 12.60 29.52 -1.95
N ILE A 39 13.34 28.48 -1.57
CA ILE A 39 13.73 27.39 -2.47
C ILE A 39 13.25 26.10 -1.84
N THR A 40 12.31 25.45 -2.51
CA THR A 40 11.76 24.18 -2.11
C THR A 40 12.03 23.12 -3.15
N VAL A 41 12.37 21.92 -2.68
CA VAL A 41 12.64 20.78 -3.54
C VAL A 41 11.89 19.57 -3.03
N TYR A 42 11.42 18.74 -3.94
CA TYR A 42 10.73 17.52 -3.59
C TYR A 42 11.58 16.56 -2.75
N LYS A 43 10.93 15.86 -1.82
CA LYS A 43 11.59 14.97 -0.85
C LYS A 43 12.52 13.93 -1.48
N LEU A 44 12.23 13.48 -2.71
CA LEU A 44 12.99 12.42 -3.39
C LEU A 44 14.21 12.94 -4.18
N TYR A 45 14.49 14.24 -4.16
CA TYR A 45 15.66 14.77 -4.84
C TYR A 45 16.97 14.28 -4.17
N PRO A 46 17.92 13.74 -4.94
CA PRO A 46 19.06 13.01 -4.39
C PRO A 46 20.17 13.91 -3.81
N GLN A 47 20.31 15.15 -4.26
CA GLN A 47 21.35 16.06 -3.81
C GLN A 47 20.91 16.94 -2.63
N LYS A 48 21.87 17.65 -2.00
CA LYS A 48 21.63 18.60 -0.89
C LYS A 48 21.53 20.06 -1.36
N THR A 49 21.87 20.31 -2.61
CA THR A 49 21.85 21.62 -3.26
C THR A 49 21.23 21.50 -4.64
N ILE A 50 20.62 22.57 -5.14
CA ILE A 50 20.08 22.66 -6.49
C ILE A 50 20.51 24.00 -7.07
N GLY A 51 21.01 24.03 -8.31
CA GLY A 51 21.48 25.28 -8.92
C GLY A 51 22.57 26.02 -8.12
N GLY A 52 23.32 25.30 -7.26
CA GLY A 52 24.36 25.86 -6.40
C GLY A 52 23.87 26.44 -5.05
N VAL A 53 22.58 26.36 -4.73
CA VAL A 53 21.99 26.90 -3.49
C VAL A 53 21.39 25.80 -2.62
N LYS A 54 21.32 26.03 -1.31
CA LYS A 54 20.62 25.16 -0.35
C LYS A 54 19.11 25.34 -0.49
N PHE A 55 18.36 24.31 -0.13
CA PHE A 55 16.91 24.30 -0.25
C PHE A 55 16.24 23.64 0.94
N GLU A 56 14.94 23.88 1.10
CA GLU A 56 14.07 23.16 2.00
C GLU A 56 13.35 22.01 1.29
N ARG A 57 13.13 20.90 2.01
CA ARG A 57 12.43 19.74 1.45
C ARG A 57 10.94 19.88 1.67
N THR A 58 10.16 19.71 0.59
CA THR A 58 8.70 19.69 0.64
C THR A 58 8.14 18.36 0.14
N LYS A 59 6.99 17.97 0.71
CA LYS A 59 6.15 16.89 0.17
C LYS A 59 5.10 17.42 -0.80
N ASN A 60 4.86 18.73 -0.79
CA ASN A 60 3.81 19.37 -1.55
C ASN A 60 4.36 19.76 -2.93
N CYS A 61 4.00 18.96 -3.93
CA CYS A 61 4.24 19.26 -5.34
C CYS A 61 2.88 19.32 -6.03
N PRO A 62 2.36 20.52 -6.37
CA PRO A 62 1.01 20.68 -6.92
C PRO A 62 0.83 19.99 -8.27
N ASN A 63 1.94 19.83 -9.03
CA ASN A 63 1.92 19.23 -10.37
C ASN A 63 2.37 17.77 -10.40
N LEU A 64 2.74 17.15 -9.27
CA LEU A 64 2.91 15.70 -9.25
C LEU A 64 1.56 15.06 -8.95
N PRO A 65 1.08 14.11 -9.77
CA PRO A 65 0.00 13.24 -9.33
C PRO A 65 0.46 12.61 -8.02
N VAL A 66 -0.35 12.71 -6.98
CA VAL A 66 -0.08 12.03 -5.71
C VAL A 66 -0.14 10.54 -6.01
N ILE A 67 1.00 9.94 -6.33
CA ILE A 67 1.10 8.51 -6.54
C ILE A 67 0.99 7.88 -5.15
N THR A 68 -0.24 7.62 -4.71
CA THR A 68 -0.51 6.80 -3.53
C THR A 68 -0.19 5.35 -3.89
N ASN A 69 1.09 4.99 -3.90
CA ASN A 69 1.56 3.60 -4.06
C ASN A 69 1.27 2.72 -2.85
N GLY A 70 0.52 3.22 -1.86
CA GLY A 70 0.05 2.42 -0.73
C GLY A 70 -1.30 1.79 -1.08
N LEU A 71 -1.48 0.50 -0.75
CA LEU A 71 -2.82 -0.08 -0.67
C LEU A 71 -3.69 0.88 0.14
N THR A 72 -4.72 1.44 -0.49
CA THR A 72 -5.64 2.32 0.24
C THR A 72 -6.30 1.51 1.35
N ILE A 73 -6.68 2.19 2.42
CA ILE A 73 -7.33 1.57 3.59
C ILE A 73 -8.54 0.71 3.17
N LEU A 74 -9.20 1.07 2.06
CA LEU A 74 -10.30 0.32 1.46
C LEU A 74 -9.90 -1.06 0.91
N HIS A 75 -8.71 -1.18 0.32
CA HIS A 75 -8.21 -2.48 -0.15
C HIS A 75 -7.90 -3.39 1.04
N ILE A 76 -7.30 -2.84 2.10
CA ILE A 76 -6.99 -3.59 3.32
C ILE A 76 -8.29 -4.06 3.99
N SER A 77 -9.30 -3.19 4.12
CA SER A 77 -10.58 -3.57 4.73
C SER A 77 -11.31 -4.64 3.92
N LEU A 78 -11.28 -4.57 2.59
CA LEU A 78 -11.91 -5.56 1.73
C LEU A 78 -11.26 -6.96 1.86
N ILE A 79 -9.93 -7.02 1.93
CA ILE A 79 -9.19 -8.28 2.15
C ILE A 79 -9.58 -8.92 3.49
N VAL A 80 -9.65 -8.12 4.57
CA VAL A 80 -9.99 -8.63 5.91
C VAL A 80 -11.42 -9.19 5.95
N VAL A 81 -12.39 -8.47 5.37
CA VAL A 81 -13.78 -8.93 5.32
C VAL A 81 -13.89 -10.22 4.51
N SER A 82 -13.23 -10.30 3.35
CA SER A 82 -13.20 -11.51 2.52
C SER A 82 -12.67 -12.72 3.30
N CYS A 83 -11.52 -12.59 3.98
CA CYS A 83 -10.97 -13.68 4.79
C CYS A 83 -11.91 -14.12 5.91
N ALA A 84 -12.53 -13.16 6.62
CA ALA A 84 -13.47 -13.48 7.69
C ALA A 84 -14.69 -14.29 7.19
N THR A 85 -15.24 -13.92 6.03
CA THR A 85 -16.39 -14.66 5.46
C THR A 85 -16.05 -16.10 5.11
N VAL A 86 -14.87 -16.35 4.53
CA VAL A 86 -14.42 -17.71 4.17
C VAL A 86 -14.22 -18.57 5.42
N ILE A 87 -13.58 -18.02 6.47
CA ILE A 87 -13.36 -18.73 7.74
C ILE A 87 -14.69 -19.11 8.40
N CYS A 88 -15.66 -18.19 8.43
CA CYS A 88 -16.99 -18.46 8.96
C CYS A 88 -17.70 -19.57 8.18
N ALA A 89 -17.66 -19.53 6.84
CA ALA A 89 -18.27 -20.55 6.00
C ALA A 89 -17.65 -21.95 6.22
N LEU A 90 -16.32 -22.04 6.28
CA LEU A 90 -15.61 -23.30 6.56
C LEU A 90 -15.95 -23.85 7.94
N SER A 91 -16.03 -22.98 8.96
CA SER A 91 -16.38 -23.38 10.32
C SER A 91 -17.78 -24.00 10.40
N ILE A 92 -18.76 -23.40 9.72
CA ILE A 92 -20.14 -23.93 9.63
C ILE A 92 -20.15 -25.28 8.89
N PHE A 93 -19.39 -25.39 7.80
CA PHE A 93 -19.30 -26.63 7.02
C PHE A 93 -18.74 -27.78 7.85
N ILE A 94 -17.61 -27.56 8.53
CA ILE A 94 -16.98 -28.54 9.42
C ILE A 94 -17.94 -28.95 10.56
N TYR A 95 -18.64 -27.99 11.16
CA TYR A 95 -19.61 -28.27 12.20
C TYR A 95 -20.75 -29.18 11.70
N LYS A 96 -21.34 -28.87 10.54
CA LYS A 96 -22.39 -29.71 9.94
C LYS A 96 -21.88 -31.10 9.58
N TYR A 97 -20.67 -31.19 9.02
CA TYR A 97 -20.03 -32.46 8.69
C TYR A 97 -19.85 -33.33 9.94
N HIS A 98 -19.29 -32.78 11.02
CA HIS A 98 -19.12 -33.51 12.28
C HIS A 98 -20.45 -33.97 12.88
N LYS A 99 -21.49 -33.14 12.82
CA LYS A 99 -22.82 -33.49 13.33
C LYS A 99 -23.44 -34.63 12.51
N ALA A 100 -23.34 -34.57 11.17
CA ALA A 100 -23.84 -35.61 10.28
C ALA A 100 -23.11 -36.94 10.52
N HIS A 101 -21.77 -36.91 10.59
CA HIS A 101 -20.96 -38.09 10.84
C HIS A 101 -21.26 -38.71 12.22
N LYS A 102 -21.46 -37.90 13.27
CA LYS A 102 -21.87 -38.38 14.59
C LYS A 102 -23.27 -39.00 14.57
N SER A 103 -24.18 -38.46 13.75
CA SER A 103 -25.52 -39.02 13.56
C SER A 103 -25.47 -40.35 12.81
N GLN A 104 -24.63 -40.47 11.77
CA GLN A 104 -24.44 -41.72 11.03
C GLN A 104 -23.91 -42.83 11.93
N LYS A 105 -22.87 -42.56 12.72
CA LYS A 105 -22.35 -43.54 13.69
C LYS A 105 -23.41 -44.04 14.66
N ARG A 106 -24.25 -43.13 15.20
CA ARG A 106 -25.37 -43.51 16.07
C ARG A 106 -26.41 -44.40 15.39
N ILE A 107 -26.62 -44.22 14.08
CA ILE A 107 -27.57 -45.02 13.31
C ILE A 107 -26.95 -46.40 13.01
N GLU A 108 -25.66 -46.45 12.65
CA GLU A 108 -24.91 -47.70 12.45
C GLU A 108 -24.85 -48.55 13.72
N ASP A 109 -24.52 -47.94 14.88
CA ASP A 109 -24.48 -48.64 16.18
C ASP A 109 -25.84 -49.28 16.51
N LYS A 110 -26.94 -48.56 16.23
CA LYS A 110 -28.30 -49.09 16.44
C LYS A 110 -28.62 -50.25 15.52
N MET A 111 -28.21 -50.18 14.25
CA MET A 111 -28.41 -51.28 13.29
C MET A 111 -27.60 -52.52 13.67
N LEU A 112 -26.37 -52.36 14.17
CA LEU A 112 -25.54 -53.48 14.62
C LEU A 112 -26.16 -54.22 15.81
N ILE A 113 -26.67 -53.48 16.82
CA ILE A 113 -27.33 -54.10 17.98
C ILE A 113 -28.60 -54.85 17.54
N GLN A 114 -29.43 -54.24 16.68
CA GLN A 114 -30.65 -54.89 16.21
C GLN A 114 -30.35 -56.17 15.43
N ARG A 115 -29.27 -56.19 14.64
CA ARG A 115 -28.81 -57.37 13.92
C ARG A 115 -28.35 -58.48 14.87
N LEU A 116 -27.52 -58.16 15.87
CA LEU A 116 -27.05 -59.12 16.87
C LEU A 116 -28.22 -59.77 17.63
N VAL A 117 -29.20 -58.98 18.07
CA VAL A 117 -30.39 -59.51 18.76
C VAL A 117 -31.23 -60.41 17.85
N THR A 118 -31.31 -60.09 16.55
CA THR A 118 -32.05 -60.94 15.59
C THR A 118 -31.31 -62.25 15.33
N GLU A 119 -29.98 -62.24 15.30
CA GLU A 119 -29.15 -63.45 15.10
C GLU A 119 -29.14 -64.37 16.35
N ASP A 120 -29.23 -63.83 17.56
CA ASP A 120 -29.21 -64.62 18.81
C ASP A 120 -30.59 -65.21 19.21
N PHE A 121 -31.71 -64.60 18.77
CA PHE A 121 -33.06 -64.93 19.25
C PHE A 121 -34.08 -65.29 18.14
N GLY A 122 -33.69 -65.24 16.86
CA GLY A 122 -34.53 -65.63 15.72
C GLY A 122 -34.11 -66.97 15.12
#